data_AF-A0A4S0N4Q6-F1
#
_entry.id   AF-A0A4S0N4Q6-F1
#
_cell.length_a   1.000
_cell.length_b   1.000
_cell.length_c   1.000
_cell.angle_alpha   90.00
_cell.angle_beta   90.00
_cell.angle_gamma   90.00
#
_symmetry.space_group_name_H-M   'P 1'
#
loop_
_entity.id
_entity.type
_entity.pdbx_description
1 polymer ?
#
loop_
_entity_poly.entity_id
_entity_poly.type
_entity_poly.pdbx_seq_one_letter_code
_entity_poly.pdbx_strand_id
1 'polypeptide(L)' 'KKIDVPVLVMHGDDDQIVPIADSALLAIKLLKKGELKIYKGFPHGMATTQADVINADLLAFFKA' A
#
# COMPACT_ATOMS: atom_id res chain seq x y z
N LYS A 1 12.28 0.74 14.78
CA LYS A 1 11.07 0.06 14.22
C LYS A 1 10.31 -0.62 15.37
N LYS A 2 9.02 -0.32 15.60
CA LYS A 2 8.23 -0.88 16.73
C LYS A 2 7.23 -1.96 16.32
N ILE A 3 6.57 -1.80 15.18
CA ILE A 3 5.60 -2.78 14.64
C ILE A 3 6.31 -4.10 14.32
N ASP A 4 5.78 -5.21 14.82
CA ASP A 4 6.36 -6.56 14.76
C ASP A 4 5.45 -7.62 14.09
N VAL A 5 4.22 -7.23 13.72
CA VAL A 5 3.30 -8.01 12.87
C VAL A 5 3.58 -7.76 11.38
N PRO A 6 3.15 -8.66 10.47
CA PRO A 6 3.15 -8.39 9.03
C PRO A 6 2.35 -7.13 8.68
N VAL A 7 2.84 -6.34 7.74
CA VAL A 7 2.19 -5.10 7.27
C VAL A 7 2.26 -5.03 5.76
N LEU A 8 1.11 -4.85 5.12
CA LEU A 8 1.00 -4.51 3.71
C LEU A 8 0.84 -3.00 3.54
N VAL A 9 1.70 -2.38 2.74
CA VAL A 9 1.60 -1.00 2.29
C VAL A 9 1.13 -1.01 0.84
N MET A 10 -0.01 -0.38 0.56
CA MET A 10 -0.60 -0.26 -0.78
C MET A 10 -0.59 1.22 -1.17
N HIS A 11 -0.03 1.58 -2.33
CA HIS A 11 0.05 2.98 -2.75
C HIS A 11 -0.10 3.15 -4.26
N GLY A 12 -0.90 4.12 -4.70
CA GLY A 12 -0.99 4.49 -6.11
C GLY A 12 0.15 5.44 -6.52
N ASP A 13 0.87 5.16 -7.61
CA ASP A 13 1.98 6.04 -8.02
C ASP A 13 1.54 7.39 -8.62
N ASP A 14 0.23 7.55 -8.90
CA ASP A 14 -0.41 8.80 -9.31
C ASP A 14 -1.31 9.38 -8.19
N ASP A 15 -0.97 9.10 -6.93
CA ASP A 15 -1.59 9.73 -5.77
C ASP A 15 -1.18 11.22 -5.69
N GLN A 16 -2.13 12.09 -6.06
CA GLN A 16 -1.97 13.55 -6.05
C GLN A 16 -2.15 14.20 -4.67
N ILE A 17 -2.48 13.42 -3.62
CA ILE A 17 -2.73 13.92 -2.26
C ILE A 17 -1.59 13.52 -1.31
N VAL A 18 -1.14 12.27 -1.40
CA VAL A 18 -0.05 11.72 -0.57
C VAL A 18 1.09 11.28 -1.49
N PRO A 19 2.16 12.09 -1.63
CA PRO A 19 3.29 11.78 -2.50
C PRO A 19 3.97 10.47 -2.12
N ILE A 20 4.10 9.55 -3.08
CA ILE A 20 4.65 8.20 -2.84
C ILE A 20 6.09 8.22 -2.32
N ALA A 21 6.89 9.18 -2.79
CA ALA A 21 8.30 9.34 -2.41
C ALA A 21 8.49 9.68 -0.93
N ASP A 22 7.57 10.48 -0.37
CA ASP A 22 7.59 10.92 1.03
C ASP A 22 6.68 10.07 1.94
N SER A 23 6.11 8.98 1.42
CA SER A 23 5.21 8.10 2.17
C SER A 23 5.60 6.63 2.03
N ALA A 24 4.99 5.89 1.10
CA ALA A 24 5.14 4.44 1.00
C ALA A 24 6.60 3.98 0.84
N LEU A 25 7.41 4.72 0.05
CA LEU A 25 8.83 4.40 -0.14
C LEU A 25 9.68 4.60 1.12
N LEU A 26 9.25 5.46 2.05
CA LEU A 26 9.88 5.63 3.36
C LEU A 26 9.31 4.62 4.37
N ALA A 27 7.99 4.44 4.39
CA ALA A 27 7.30 3.53 5.30
C ALA A 27 7.84 2.10 5.20
N ILE A 28 8.03 1.58 3.97
CA ILE A 28 8.55 0.22 3.77
C ILE A 28 9.95 0.03 4.37
N LYS A 29 10.78 1.08 4.36
CA LYS A 29 12.12 1.05 4.97
C LYS A 29 12.06 1.02 6.49
N LEU A 30 10.96 1.50 7.09
CA LEU A 30 10.75 1.57 8.54
C LEU A 30 10.00 0.35 9.11
N LEU A 31 9.39 -0.49 8.28
CA LEU A 31 8.70 -1.71 8.71
C LEU A 31 9.68 -2.89 8.88
N LYS A 32 9.45 -3.75 9.88
CA LYS A 32 10.26 -4.96 10.10
C LYS A 32 9.85 -6.08 9.15
N LYS A 33 8.54 -6.24 8.95
CA LYS A 33 7.88 -7.28 8.14
C LYS A 33 6.92 -6.61 7.16
N GLY A 34 7.45 -5.69 6.37
CA GLY A 34 6.67 -4.90 5.43
C GLY A 34 6.67 -5.51 4.03
N GLU A 35 5.50 -5.55 3.40
CA GLU A 35 5.32 -5.73 1.96
C GLU A 35 4.86 -4.39 1.37
N LEU A 36 5.35 -4.04 0.18
CA LEU A 36 4.93 -2.84 -0.54
C LEU A 36 4.38 -3.24 -1.90
N LYS A 37 3.14 -2.82 -2.18
CA LYS A 37 2.49 -2.95 -3.48
C LYS A 37 2.17 -1.58 -4.06
N ILE A 38 2.77 -1.28 -5.22
CA ILE A 38 2.58 -0.03 -5.94
C ILE A 38 1.62 -0.28 -7.10
N TYR A 39 0.63 0.59 -7.25
CA TYR A 39 -0.38 0.52 -8.30
C TYR A 39 -0.18 1.64 -9.30
N LYS A 40 0.17 1.26 -10.54
CA LYS A 40 0.46 2.21 -11.60
C LYS A 40 -0.80 2.96 -12.04
N GLY A 41 -0.76 4.29 -12.03
CA GLY A 41 -1.84 5.20 -12.43
C GLY A 41 -3.00 5.26 -11.44
N PHE A 42 -2.87 4.69 -10.24
CA PHE A 42 -3.97 4.67 -9.27
C PHE A 42 -4.00 5.99 -8.48
N PRO A 43 -5.19 6.58 -8.25
CA PRO A 43 -5.32 7.83 -7.51
C PRO A 43 -5.33 7.59 -5.99
N HIS A 44 -5.33 8.67 -5.20
CA HIS A 44 -5.49 8.59 -3.73
C HIS A 44 -6.72 7.77 -3.31
N GLY A 45 -7.84 7.98 -4.01
CA GLY A 45 -9.11 7.27 -3.77
C GLY A 45 -9.18 5.86 -4.35
N MET A 46 -8.05 5.16 -4.54
CA MET A 46 -8.01 3.85 -5.19
C MET A 46 -8.84 2.77 -4.48
N ALA A 47 -9.02 2.85 -3.16
CA ALA A 47 -9.86 1.92 -2.42
C ALA A 47 -11.35 1.98 -2.84
N THR A 48 -11.80 3.10 -3.41
CA THR A 48 -13.17 3.26 -3.93
C THR A 48 -13.22 3.10 -5.44
N THR A 49 -12.29 3.72 -6.16
CA THR A 49 -12.31 3.77 -7.64
C THR A 49 -11.77 2.51 -8.31
N GLN A 50 -10.96 1.72 -7.60
CA GLN A 50 -10.33 0.48 -8.08
C GLN A 50 -10.61 -0.70 -7.13
N ALA A 51 -11.81 -0.71 -6.54
CA ALA A 51 -12.17 -1.57 -5.42
C ALA A 51 -11.92 -3.07 -5.68
N ASP A 52 -12.20 -3.57 -6.88
CA ASP A 52 -12.02 -5.00 -7.20
C ASP A 52 -10.56 -5.45 -7.04
N VAL A 53 -9.62 -4.63 -7.52
CA VAL A 53 -8.18 -4.92 -7.42
C VAL A 53 -7.72 -4.81 -5.97
N ILE A 54 -8.12 -3.74 -5.28
CA ILE A 54 -7.74 -3.49 -3.88
C ILE A 54 -8.27 -4.59 -2.95
N ASN A 55 -9.54 -4.98 -3.12
CA ASN A 55 -10.18 -5.98 -2.28
C ASN A 55 -9.58 -7.37 -2.49
N ALA A 56 -9.25 -7.73 -3.74
CA ALA A 56 -8.60 -9.00 -4.04
C ALA A 56 -7.22 -9.11 -3.36
N ASP A 57 -6.43 -8.03 -3.42
CA ASP A 57 -5.09 -7.99 -2.83
C ASP A 57 -5.13 -8.00 -1.29
N LEU A 58 -6.05 -7.25 -0.68
CA LEU A 58 -6.27 -7.29 0.76
C LEU A 58 -6.65 -8.70 1.22
N LEU A 59 -7.58 -9.35 0.51
CA LEU A 59 -8.01 -10.71 0.85
C LEU A 59 -6.86 -11.72 0.72
N ALA A 60 -6.01 -11.57 -0.30
CA ALA A 60 -4.83 -12.41 -0.48
C ALA A 60 -3.85 -12.24 0.69
N PHE A 61 -3.59 -11.01 1.12
CA PHE A 61 -2.72 -10.72 2.27
C PHE A 61 -3.24 -11.33 3.57
N PHE A 62 -4.54 -11.24 3.84
CA PHE A 62 -5.12 -11.79 5.08
C PHE A 62 -5.17 -13.31 5.15
N LYS A 63 -5.06 -14.00 4.01
CA LYS A 63 -5.10 -15.48 3.93
C LYS A 63 -3.72 -16.14 4.01
N ALA A 64 -2.65 -15.37 3.90
CA ALA A 64 -1.27 -15.85 3.99
C ALA A 64 -0.82 -16.09 5.44
#